data_AF-A0A2H0MX52-F1
#
_entry.id   AF-A0A2H0MX52-F1
#
_cell.length_a   1.000
_cell.length_b   1.000
_cell.length_c   1.000
_cell.angle_alpha   90.00
_cell.angle_beta   90.00
_cell.angle_gamma   90.00
#
_symmetry.space_group_name_H-M   'P 1'
#
loop_
_entity.id
_entity.type
_entity.pdbx_description
1 polymer ?
#
loop_
_entity_poly.entity_id
_entity_poly.type
_entity_poly.pdbx_seq_one_letter_code
_entity_poly.pdbx_strand_id
1 'polypeptide(L)'
;MKKGTVITIGFLVLVCGLSVSLIWGGSKYECEICMQYKGLEECQKVKGMSLEDTVMTGMSTACGGLANGMTETIECQSIPPAKKICKEI
;
A
#
# COMPACT_ATOMS: atom_id res chain seq x y z
N MET A 1 29.28 24.42 21.72
CA MET A 1 28.80 23.06 21.38
C MET A 1 29.94 22.08 21.62
N LYS A 2 29.81 21.07 22.49
CA LYS A 2 30.82 20.01 22.61
C LYS A 2 30.85 19.23 21.29
N LYS A 3 32.03 18.85 20.80
CA LYS A 3 32.20 18.11 19.54
C LYS A 3 31.30 16.86 19.47
N GLY A 4 31.06 16.21 20.61
CA GLY A 4 30.11 15.10 20.73
C GLY A 4 28.67 15.45 20.34
N THR A 5 28.15 16.60 20.79
CA THR A 5 26.78 17.05 20.48
C THR A 5 26.56 17.27 18.98
N VAL A 6 27.57 17.79 18.27
CA VAL A 6 27.48 18.01 16.82
C VAL A 6 27.44 16.68 16.07
N ILE A 7 28.23 15.70 16.49
CA ILE A 7 28.25 14.36 15.89
C ILE A 7 26.90 13.66 16.11
N THR A 8 26.33 13.74 17.33
CA THR A 8 25.03 13.12 17.63
C THR A 8 23.89 13.73 16.83
N ILE A 9 23.86 15.07 16.69
CA ILE A 9 22.84 15.75 15.88
C ILE A 9 22.99 15.39 14.40
N GLY A 10 24.22 15.34 13.88
CA GLY A 10 24.47 14.94 12.50
C GLY A 10 23.98 13.52 12.19
N PHE A 11 24.24 12.58 13.08
CA PHE A 11 23.76 11.20 12.95
C PHE A 11 22.23 11.12 12.98
N LEU A 12 21.59 11.86 13.90
CA LEU A 12 20.15 11.87 14.04
C LEU A 12 19.45 12.44 12.80
N VAL A 13 19.97 13.54 12.24
CA VAL A 13 19.46 14.13 10.99
C VAL A 13 19.61 13.17 9.81
N LEU A 14 20.73 12.45 9.73
CA LEU A 14 20.97 11.47 8.67
C LEU A 14 19.98 10.31 8.71
N VAL A 15 19.74 9.74 9.89
CA VAL A 15 18.76 8.64 10.07
C VAL A 15 17.36 9.13 9.74
N CYS A 16 16.94 10.30 10.26
CA CYS A 16 15.64 10.88 9.93
C CYS A 16 15.49 11.15 8.42
N GLY A 17 16.51 11.71 7.77
CA GLY A 17 16.47 11.99 6.33
C GLY A 17 16.33 10.73 5.47
N LEU A 18 17.09 9.67 5.79
CA LEU A 18 17.00 8.38 5.11
C LEU A 18 15.61 7.73 5.29
N SER A 19 15.08 7.77 6.51
CA SER A 19 13.76 7.21 6.84
C SER A 19 12.67 7.83 5.98
N VAL A 20 12.64 9.17 5.93
CA VAL A 20 11.65 9.94 5.17
C VAL A 20 11.78 9.71 3.66
N SER A 21 13.01 9.59 3.16
CA SER A 21 13.29 9.33 1.74
C SER A 21 12.77 7.96 1.29
N LEU A 22 12.94 6.94 2.13
CA LEU A 22 12.45 5.58 1.86
C LEU A 22 10.91 5.51 1.88
N ILE A 23 10.26 6.27 2.77
CA ILE A 23 8.80 6.31 2.87
C ILE A 23 8.18 6.99 1.64
N TRP A 24 8.76 8.08 1.15
CA TRP A 24 8.20 8.82 0.00
C TRP A 24 8.57 8.24 -1.37
N GLY A 25 9.77 7.68 -1.53
CA GLY A 25 10.28 7.22 -2.83
C GLY A 25 9.87 5.80 -3.23
N GLY A 26 9.17 5.05 -2.37
CA GLY A 26 8.89 3.65 -2.61
C GLY A 26 7.81 3.37 -3.66
N SER A 27 6.83 4.24 -3.87
CA SER A 27 5.69 3.90 -4.73
C SER A 27 5.95 4.23 -6.20
N LYS A 28 6.07 3.20 -7.06
CA LYS A 28 6.26 3.34 -8.52
C LYS A 28 5.01 3.01 -9.34
N TYR A 29 4.08 2.28 -8.75
CA TYR A 29 2.83 1.88 -9.41
C TYR A 29 1.66 2.34 -8.56
N GLU A 30 0.62 2.83 -9.24
CA GLU A 30 -0.68 3.15 -8.67
C GLU A 30 -1.72 2.25 -9.37
N CYS A 31 -2.37 1.37 -8.61
CA CYS A 31 -3.45 0.54 -9.11
C CYS A 31 -4.77 0.89 -8.43
N GLU A 32 -5.82 0.97 -9.23
CA GLU A 32 -7.21 1.05 -8.82
C GLU A 32 -7.87 -0.30 -9.07
N ILE A 33 -8.26 -0.97 -7.98
CA ILE A 33 -8.91 -2.27 -7.98
C ILE A 33 -10.32 -2.11 -7.44
N CYS A 34 -11.33 -2.54 -8.20
CA CYS A 34 -12.71 -2.63 -7.73
C CYS A 34 -13.10 -4.09 -7.55
N MET A 35 -13.48 -4.44 -6.33
CA MET A 35 -13.99 -5.76 -5.97
C MET A 35 -15.50 -5.69 -5.80
N GLN A 36 -16.19 -6.74 -6.21
CA GLN A 36 -17.62 -6.89 -5.99
C GLN A 36 -17.87 -8.19 -5.23
N TYR A 37 -18.53 -8.09 -4.07
CA TYR A 37 -18.77 -9.21 -3.18
C TYR A 37 -20.14 -9.11 -2.52
N LYS A 38 -20.96 -10.17 -2.61
CA LYS A 38 -22.31 -10.23 -2.02
C LYS A 38 -23.23 -9.04 -2.36
N GLY A 39 -23.09 -8.48 -3.56
CA GLY A 39 -23.87 -7.34 -4.03
C GLY A 39 -23.36 -5.97 -3.56
N LEU A 40 -22.23 -5.93 -2.85
CA LEU A 40 -21.50 -4.72 -2.51
C LEU A 40 -20.33 -4.56 -3.48
N GLU A 41 -20.04 -3.32 -3.87
CA GLU A 41 -18.89 -2.98 -4.70
C GLU A 41 -18.05 -1.93 -3.99
N GLU A 42 -16.74 -2.19 -3.89
CA GLU A 42 -15.81 -1.23 -3.32
C GLU A 42 -14.55 -1.14 -4.18
N CYS A 43 -14.18 0.10 -4.49
CA CYS A 43 -12.98 0.43 -5.25
C CYS A 43 -11.91 0.99 -4.33
N GLN A 44 -10.73 0.37 -4.35
CA GLN A 44 -9.56 0.80 -3.60
C GLN A 44 -8.42 1.21 -4.53
N LYS A 45 -7.83 2.36 -4.21
CA LYS A 45 -6.64 2.91 -4.88
C LYS A 45 -5.44 2.70 -3.99
N VAL A 46 -4.47 1.95 -4.50
CA VAL A 46 -3.28 1.55 -3.76
C VAL A 46 -2.03 1.86 -4.58
N LYS A 47 -0.94 2.15 -3.89
CA LYS A 47 0.36 2.40 -4.52
C LYS A 47 1.41 1.45 -3.98
N GLY A 48 2.34 1.03 -4.82
CA GLY A 48 3.39 0.09 -4.44
C GLY A 48 4.59 0.09 -5.37
N MET A 49 5.62 -0.68 -5.00
CA MET A 49 6.87 -0.82 -5.75
C MET A 49 6.76 -1.72 -6.97
N SER A 50 5.87 -2.72 -6.91
CA SER A 50 5.68 -3.72 -7.96
C SER A 50 4.20 -3.81 -8.35
N LEU A 51 3.92 -4.12 -9.61
CA LEU A 51 2.55 -4.21 -10.11
C LEU A 51 1.77 -5.33 -9.40
N GLU A 52 2.37 -6.52 -9.23
CA GLU A 52 1.72 -7.64 -8.55
C GLU A 52 1.43 -7.35 -7.07
N ASP A 53 2.41 -6.82 -6.32
CA ASP A 53 2.20 -6.50 -4.90
C ASP A 53 1.13 -5.43 -4.74
N THR A 54 1.11 -4.43 -5.63
CA THR A 54 0.13 -3.34 -5.61
C THR A 54 -1.27 -3.88 -5.89
N VAL A 55 -1.43 -4.76 -6.89
CA VAL A 55 -2.72 -5.41 -7.19
C VAL A 55 -3.19 -6.26 -6.02
N MET A 56 -2.33 -7.12 -5.46
CA MET A 56 -2.67 -7.98 -4.33
C MET A 56 -3.06 -7.18 -3.10
N THR A 57 -2.33 -6.10 -2.80
CA THR A 57 -2.64 -5.19 -1.70
C THR A 57 -4.01 -4.55 -1.92
N GLY A 58 -4.29 -4.07 -3.13
CA GLY A 58 -5.59 -3.46 -3.48
C GLY A 58 -6.75 -4.43 -3.35
N MET A 59 -6.60 -5.66 -3.82
CA MET A 59 -7.59 -6.72 -3.64
C MET A 59 -7.84 -7.03 -2.17
N SER A 60 -6.76 -7.20 -1.39
CA SER A 60 -6.86 -7.52 0.02
C SER A 60 -7.53 -6.41 0.83
N THR A 61 -7.18 -5.13 0.55
CA THR A 61 -7.81 -3.97 1.19
C THR A 61 -9.28 -3.83 0.80
N ALA A 62 -9.62 -3.96 -0.49
CA ALA A 62 -11.01 -3.89 -0.94
C ALA A 62 -11.87 -5.02 -0.33
N CYS A 63 -11.34 -6.25 -0.30
CA CYS A 63 -12.01 -7.37 0.34
C CYS A 63 -12.10 -7.23 1.86
N GLY A 64 -11.16 -6.53 2.51
CA GLY A 64 -11.25 -6.20 3.93
C GLY A 64 -12.39 -5.23 4.26
N GLY A 65 -12.76 -4.33 3.35
CA GLY A 65 -13.91 -3.44 3.48
C GLY A 65 -15.25 -4.11 3.15
N LEU A 66 -15.25 -5.01 2.16
CA LEU A 66 -16.44 -5.72 1.70
C LEU A 66 -16.82 -6.93 2.58
N ALA A 67 -15.85 -7.57 3.23
CA ALA A 67 -16.07 -8.77 4.04
C ALA A 67 -16.20 -8.43 5.53
N ASN A 68 -17.13 -9.08 6.22
CA ASN A 68 -17.35 -8.95 7.67
C ASN A 68 -16.74 -10.11 8.49
N GLY A 69 -15.79 -10.84 7.91
CA GLY A 69 -15.08 -11.92 8.60
C GLY A 69 -14.01 -12.58 7.72
N MET A 70 -13.09 -13.33 8.34
CA MET A 70 -11.97 -13.95 7.63
C MET A 70 -12.39 -14.85 6.47
N THR A 71 -13.44 -15.66 6.63
CA THR A 71 -13.94 -16.54 5.56
C THR A 71 -14.38 -15.75 4.34
N GLU A 72 -15.14 -14.68 4.55
CA GLU A 72 -15.62 -13.82 3.47
C GLU A 72 -14.48 -13.07 2.78
N THR A 73 -13.42 -12.68 3.51
CA THR A 73 -12.25 -12.05 2.90
C THR A 73 -11.53 -13.03 1.96
N ILE A 74 -11.38 -14.29 2.36
CA ILE A 74 -10.73 -15.33 1.53
C ILE A 74 -11.59 -15.65 0.29
N GLU A 75 -12.92 -15.73 0.45
CA GLU A 75 -13.84 -15.92 -0.67
C GLU A 75 -13.76 -14.74 -1.64
N CYS A 76 -13.79 -13.50 -1.13
CA CYS A 76 -13.67 -12.29 -1.94
C CYS A 76 -12.34 -12.24 -2.71
N GLN A 77 -11.22 -12.58 -2.07
CA GLN A 77 -9.90 -12.64 -2.71
C GLN A 77 -9.80 -13.71 -3.81
N SER A 78 -10.67 -14.73 -3.77
CA SER A 78 -10.74 -15.79 -4.78
C SER A 78 -11.56 -15.39 -6.02
N ILE A 79 -12.28 -14.26 -5.97
CA ILE A 79 -13.10 -13.75 -7.06
C ILE A 79 -12.26 -12.79 -7.92
N PRO A 80 -12.35 -12.86 -9.26
CA PRO A 80 -11.65 -11.89 -10.11
C PRO A 80 -12.20 -10.46 -9.91
N PRO A 81 -11.33 -9.44 -9.94
CA PRO A 81 -11.75 -8.06 -9.75
C PRO A 81 -12.64 -7.61 -10.90
N ALA A 82 -13.71 -6.88 -10.58
CA ALA A 82 -14.60 -6.28 -11.60
C ALA A 82 -13.85 -5.26 -12.47
N LYS A 83 -12.87 -4.56 -11.87
CA LYS A 83 -12.06 -3.57 -12.54
C LYS A 83 -10.64 -3.58 -11.99
N LYS A 84 -9.65 -3.62 -12.88
CA LYS A 84 -8.23 -3.50 -12.55
C LYS A 84 -7.59 -2.50 -13.50
N ILE A 85 -7.22 -1.33 -12.98
CA ILE A 85 -6.49 -0.31 -13.73
C ILE A 85 -5.19 -0.03 -12.99
N CYS A 86 -4.06 -0.35 -13.61
CA CYS A 86 -2.74 -0.04 -13.06
C CYS A 86 -2.04 0.99 -13.94
N LYS A 87 -1.38 1.95 -13.30
CA LYS A 87 -0.57 3.00 -13.94
C LYS A 87 0.78 3.06 -13.23
N GLU A 88 1.82 3.36 -13.98
CA GLU A 88 3.15 3.67 -13.44
C GLU A 88 3.22 5.17 -13.14
N ILE A 89 3.80 5.54 -12.00
CA ILE A 89 3.86 6.91 -11.46
C ILE A 89 5.28 7.33 -11.10
#